data_AF-A0A257T026-F1
#
_entry.id   AF-A0A257T026-F1
#
_cell.length_a   1.000
_cell.length_b   1.000
_cell.length_c   1.000
_cell.angle_alpha   90.00
_cell.angle_beta   90.00
_cell.angle_gamma   90.00
#
_symmetry.space_group_name_H-M   'P 1'
#
loop_
_entity.id
_entity.type
_entity.pdbx_description
1 polymer ?
#
loop_
_entity_poly.entity_id
_entity_poly.type
_entity_poly.pdbx_seq_one_letter_code
_entity_poly.pdbx_strand_id
1 'polypeptide(L)' 'MKRLKLPRTLANALLADLQSGVGEGLIGAIADVPVSVYPCPPANFAAALALIRSRGETSFARYAHAAAPIADSVPTGTSY' A
#
# COMPACT_ATOMS: atom_id res chain seq x y z
N MET A 1 -8.81 -20.05 -0.01
CA MET A 1 -8.39 -18.63 0.14
C MET A 1 -6.87 -18.57 0.22
N LYS A 2 -6.19 -17.95 -0.77
CA LYS A 2 -4.75 -17.65 -0.66
C LYS A 2 -4.60 -16.45 0.28
N ARG A 3 -3.90 -16.63 1.41
CA ARG A 3 -3.58 -15.53 2.34
C ARG A 3 -2.40 -14.75 1.79
N LEU A 4 -2.50 -13.42 1.75
CA LEU A 4 -1.37 -12.55 1.49
C LEU A 4 -0.35 -12.69 2.64
N LYS A 5 0.90 -13.00 2.30
CA LYS A 5 2.00 -13.02 3.27
C LYS A 5 2.82 -11.76 3.09
N LEU A 6 2.92 -10.97 4.16
CA LEU A 6 3.68 -9.73 4.17
C LEU A 6 4.77 -9.82 5.24
N PRO A 7 6.04 -9.53 4.92
CA PRO A 7 7.07 -9.38 5.96
C PRO A 7 6.67 -8.30 6.95
N ARG A 8 6.89 -8.53 8.25
CA ARG A 8 6.52 -7.58 9.32
C ARG A 8 7.17 -6.20 9.12
N THR A 9 8.42 -6.17 8.67
CA THR A 9 9.15 -4.94 8.37
C THR A 9 8.46 -4.14 7.27
N LEU A 10 8.01 -4.82 6.21
CA LEU A 10 7.26 -4.21 5.12
C LEU A 10 5.91 -3.68 5.59
N ALA A 11 5.19 -4.47 6.41
CA ALA A 11 3.92 -4.08 6.99
C ALA A 11 4.06 -2.77 7.79
N ASN A 12 5.10 -2.66 8.61
CA ASN A 12 5.36 -1.47 9.41
C ASN A 12 5.72 -0.26 8.55
N ALA A 13 6.51 -0.44 7.49
CA ALA A 13 6.84 0.65 6.55
C ALA A 13 5.60 1.17 5.82
N LEU A 14 4.73 0.27 5.35
CA LEU A 14 3.43 0.60 4.76
C LEU A 14 2.54 1.35 5.74
N LEU A 15 2.42 0.86 6.98
CA LEU A 15 1.60 1.51 7.99
C LEU A 15 2.11 2.90 8.35
N ALA A 16 3.44 3.06 8.49
CA ALA A 16 4.04 4.36 8.78
C ALA A 16 3.78 5.37 7.65
N ASP A 17 3.90 4.95 6.39
CA ASP A 17 3.63 5.82 5.25
C ASP A 17 2.14 6.19 5.15
N LEU A 18 1.25 5.21 5.30
CA LEU A 18 -0.21 5.45 5.29
C LEU A 18 -0.66 6.36 6.45
N GLN A 19 -0.07 6.21 7.63
CA GLN A 19 -0.39 7.05 8.80
C GLN A 19 0.01 8.53 8.63
N SER A 20 0.79 8.88 7.60
CA SER A 20 1.03 10.28 7.23
C SER A 20 -0.21 11.00 6.70
N GLY A 21 -1.28 10.25 6.34
CA GLY A 21 -2.52 10.79 5.80
C GLY A 21 -2.51 11.04 4.28
N VAL A 22 -1.34 10.90 3.63
CA VAL A 22 -1.17 11.07 2.17
C VAL A 22 -0.35 9.95 1.53
N GLY A 23 -0.11 8.85 2.27
CA GLY A 23 0.73 7.75 1.81
C GLY A 23 0.21 7.10 0.53
N GLU A 24 1.03 7.06 -0.51
CA GLU A 24 0.71 6.41 -1.77
C GLU A 24 2.01 5.95 -2.44
N GLY A 25 1.94 4.84 -3.18
CA GLY A 25 3.08 4.37 -3.94
C GLY A 25 2.93 2.95 -4.47
N LEU A 26 4.09 2.32 -4.67
CA LEU A 26 4.20 0.98 -5.24
C LEU A 26 4.90 0.02 -4.28
N ILE A 27 4.55 -1.25 -4.38
CA ILE A 27 5.19 -2.36 -3.66
C ILE A 27 5.98 -3.17 -4.69
N GLY A 28 7.26 -3.41 -4.41
CA GLY A 28 8.10 -4.31 -5.19
C GLY A 28 8.11 -5.71 -4.61
N ALA A 29 8.31 -6.70 -5.47
CA ALA A 29 8.40 -8.11 -5.11
C ALA A 29 9.57 -8.81 -5.80
N ILE A 30 10.02 -9.89 -5.16
CA ILE A 30 10.95 -10.88 -5.74
C ILE A 30 10.25 -12.23 -5.61
N ALA A 31 10.16 -12.99 -6.70
CA ALA A 31 9.48 -14.29 -6.73
C ALA A 31 8.06 -14.25 -6.11
N ASP A 32 7.26 -13.25 -6.47
CA ASP A 32 5.89 -12.98 -5.96
C ASP A 32 5.79 -12.72 -4.44
N VAL A 33 6.92 -12.49 -3.76
CA VAL A 33 6.94 -12.10 -2.35
C VAL A 33 7.19 -10.59 -2.25
N PRO A 34 6.29 -9.81 -1.62
CA PRO A 34 6.51 -8.39 -1.37
C PRO A 34 7.75 -8.15 -0.49
N VAL A 35 8.68 -7.31 -0.95
CA VAL A 35 9.97 -7.06 -0.25
C VAL A 35 10.29 -5.58 -0.02
N SER A 36 9.66 -4.68 -0.76
CA SER A 36 10.04 -3.27 -0.81
C SER A 36 8.81 -2.36 -0.96
N VAL A 37 8.90 -1.15 -0.39
CA VAL A 37 7.89 -0.09 -0.50
C VAL A 37 8.55 1.12 -1.16
N TYR A 38 7.87 1.69 -2.15
CA TYR A 38 8.30 2.88 -2.88
C TYR A 38 7.23 3.96 -2.75
N PRO A 39 7.28 4.78 -1.69
CA PRO A 39 6.40 5.94 -1.56
C PRO A 39 6.65 6.90 -2.72
N CYS A 40 5.60 7.20 -3.47
CA CYS A 40 5.65 8.13 -4.57
C CYS A 40 4.24 8.60 -4.96
N PRO A 41 4.08 9.87 -5.37
CA PRO A 41 2.81 10.32 -5.93
C PRO A 41 2.57 9.68 -7.31
N PRO A 42 1.30 9.64 -7.79
CA PRO A 42 0.94 9.04 -9.08
C PRO A 42 1.75 9.56 -10.27
N ALA A 43 2.11 10.84 -10.25
CA ALA A 43 2.93 11.48 -11.27
C ALA A 43 4.31 10.82 -11.44
N ASN A 44 4.83 10.19 -10.38
CA ASN A 44 6.18 9.59 -10.35
C ASN A 44 6.17 8.06 -10.49
N PHE A 45 5.02 7.44 -10.75
CA PHE A 45 4.93 5.98 -10.83
C PHE A 45 5.80 5.38 -11.92
N ALA A 46 5.94 6.04 -13.07
CA ALA A 46 6.81 5.57 -14.14
C ALA A 46 8.27 5.48 -13.69
N ALA A 47 8.74 6.48 -12.92
CA ALA A 47 10.08 6.50 -12.37
C ALA A 47 10.26 5.42 -11.28
N ALA A 48 9.28 5.25 -10.40
CA ALA A 48 9.29 4.20 -9.38
C ALA A 48 9.29 2.79 -10.00
N LEU A 49 8.51 2.55 -11.06
CA LEU A 49 8.53 1.29 -11.82
C LEU A 49 9.88 1.03 -12.47
N ALA A 50 10.53 2.06 -13.01
CA ALA A 50 11.88 1.93 -13.57
C ALA A 50 12.89 1.55 -12.48
N LEU A 51 12.78 2.13 -11.28
CA LEU A 51 13.62 1.80 -10.13
C LEU A 51 13.41 0.37 -9.62
N ILE A 52 12.15 -0.08 -9.53
CA ILE A 52 11.79 -1.46 -9.17
C ILE A 52 12.48 -2.43 -10.15
N ARG A 53 12.35 -2.18 -11.45
CA ARG A 53 12.97 -3.02 -12.48
C ARG A 53 14.50 -3.00 -12.42
N SER A 54 15.13 -1.84 -12.18
CA SER A 54 16.59 -1.76 -12.10
C SER A 54 17.17 -2.50 -10.90
N ARG A 55 16.37 -2.73 -9.86
CA ARG A 55 16.72 -3.56 -8.68
C ARG A 55 16.45 -5.05 -8.88
N GLY A 56 15.95 -5.46 -10.05
CA GLY A 56 15.58 -6.86 -10.32
C GLY A 56 14.27 -7.28 -9.65
N GLU A 57 13.46 -6.33 -9.19
CA GLU A 57 12.15 -6.57 -8.60
C GLU A 57 11.04 -6.47 -9.66
N THR A 58 9.87 -7.04 -9.36
CA THR A 58 8.64 -6.85 -10.13
C THR A 58 7.66 -5.97 -9.34
N SER A 59 6.80 -5.23 -10.06
CA SER A 59 5.71 -4.49 -9.42
C SER A 59 4.67 -5.46 -8.90
N PHE A 60 4.43 -5.45 -7.59
CA PHE A 60 3.46 -6.32 -6.92
C PHE A 60 2.08 -5.69 -6.83
N ALA A 61 2.01 -4.47 -6.28
CA ALA A 61 0.75 -3.75 -6.08
C ALA A 61 0.98 -2.25 -5.96
N ARG A 62 -0.08 -1.47 -6.22
CA ARG A 62 -0.18 -0.06 -5.79
C ARG A 62 -0.87 -0.03 -4.43
N TYR A 63 -0.43 0.87 -3.57
CA TYR A 63 -1.12 1.20 -2.33
C TYR A 63 -1.42 2.70 -2.31
N ALA A 64 -2.52 3.08 -1.68
CA ALA A 64 -2.88 4.46 -1.44
C ALA A 64 -3.63 4.54 -0.12
N HIS A 65 -3.44 5.64 0.60
CA HIS A 65 -4.25 6.00 1.75
C HIS A 65 -5.70 6.06 1.30
N ALA A 66 -6.54 5.24 1.93
CA ALA A 66 -7.97 5.29 1.68
C ALA A 66 -8.44 6.70 1.99
N ALA A 67 -9.13 7.36 1.05
CA ALA A 67 -9.87 8.58 1.36
C ALA A 67 -10.67 8.34 2.65
N ALA A 68 -10.69 9.33 3.54
CA ALA A 68 -11.30 9.22 4.86
C ALA A 68 -12.60 8.41 4.77
N PRO A 69 -12.80 7.41 5.65
CA PRO A 69 -13.96 6.54 5.56
C PRO A 69 -15.20 7.42 5.37
N ILE A 70 -15.95 7.16 4.30
CA ILE A 70 -17.22 7.82 4.08
C ILE A 70 -18.00 7.53 5.36
N ALA A 71 -18.26 8.58 6.15
CA ALA A 71 -19.08 8.52 7.34
C ALA A 71 -20.55 8.36 6.93
N ASP A 72 -20.84 7.39 6.05
CA ASP A 72 -22.21 6.98 5.78
C ASP A 72 -22.63 6.11 6.95
N SER A 73 -23.17 6.82 7.94
CA SER A 73 -24.22 6.38 8.84
C SER A 73 -24.01 4.99 9.45
N VAL A 74 -23.41 4.97 10.65
CA VAL A 74 -23.80 3.96 11.63
C VAL A 74 -25.32 4.03 11.74
N PRO A 75 -26.08 2.96 11.46
CA PRO A 75 -27.50 2.96 11.77
C PRO A 75 -27.58 3.03 13.29
N THR A 76 -27.91 4.19 13.84
CA THR A 76 -28.39 4.34 15.22
C THR A 76 -29.75 3.66 15.28
N GLY A 77 -29.72 2.35 15.40
CA GLY A 77 -30.91 1.49 15.37
C GLY A 77 -30.82 0.45 16.46
N THR A 78 -30.94 0.89 17.73
CA THR A 78 -31.69 0.16 18.77
C THR A 78 -31.83 1.09 19.99
N SER A 79 -32.98 1.77 20.09
CA SER A 79 -33.51 2.11 21.40
C SER A 79 -33.90 0.81 22.08
N TYR A 80 -33.39 0.58 23.28
CA TYR A 80 -33.90 -0.43 24.20
C TYR A 80 -35.31 -0.06 24.68
#